data_AF-A0A4U0PNE8-F1
#
_entry.id   AF-A0A4U0PNE8-F1
#
_cell.length_a   1.000
_cell.length_b   1.000
_cell.length_c   1.000
_cell.angle_alpha   90.00
_cell.angle_beta   90.00
_cell.angle_gamma   90.00
#
_symmetry.space_group_name_H-M   'P 1'
#
loop_
_entity.id
_entity.type
_entity.pdbx_description
1 polymer ?
#
loop_
_entity_poly.entity_id
_entity_poly.type
_entity_poly.pdbx_seq_one_letter_code
_entity_poly.pdbx_strand_id
1 'polypeptide(L)'
;MALKLNTHLRQFLACGGSLQQALRGGEIRIYGSSRPANADLAPGAAPLAVITAAGAVRVAEVCPTGTLTLGGSAGSLTSVTHDGKEVLGATVEFAGDLATTAGLVAQQINASQAVPVVYATASGPAITLHAMPGVGASGNAKVVAATAGGGLTATTANMAGGVNAANGLLYGAATAGALPKLATQVWSGTALAGGTAVWARAVGAVADDDTANPTHPRIFRIDGSFGVGSGDFQGATTTVVNGAPQTIVGGSFVMGGA
;
A
#
# COMPACT_ATOMS: atom_id res chain seq x y z
N MET A 1 1.38 -24.57 -4.84
CA MET A 1 0.31 -23.67 -5.30
C MET A 1 0.95 -22.33 -5.58
N ALA A 2 0.77 -21.71 -6.75
CA ALA A 2 1.52 -20.49 -7.10
C ALA A 2 1.13 -19.28 -6.22
N LEU A 3 2.06 -18.36 -6.05
CA LEU A 3 1.87 -17.07 -5.39
C LEU A 3 0.88 -16.19 -6.19
N LYS A 4 -0.04 -15.48 -5.52
CA LYS A 4 -0.94 -14.51 -6.16
C LYS A 4 -0.63 -13.11 -5.63
N LEU A 5 -0.28 -12.21 -6.54
CA LEU A 5 -0.06 -10.80 -6.27
C LEU A 5 -1.29 -10.02 -6.72
N ASN A 6 -1.72 -9.03 -5.92
CA ASN A 6 -2.82 -8.15 -6.25
C ASN A 6 -2.43 -7.15 -7.35
N THR A 7 -3.43 -6.51 -7.95
CA THR A 7 -3.25 -5.66 -9.14
C THR A 7 -2.26 -4.51 -8.88
N HIS A 8 -2.39 -3.85 -7.72
CA HIS A 8 -1.52 -2.71 -7.38
C HIS A 8 -0.07 -3.12 -7.10
N LEU A 9 0.17 -4.28 -6.49
CA LEU A 9 1.54 -4.75 -6.30
C LEU A 9 2.20 -5.06 -7.65
N ARG A 10 1.47 -5.65 -8.60
CA ARG A 10 2.01 -5.90 -9.95
C ARG A 10 2.39 -4.61 -10.67
N GLN A 11 1.53 -3.60 -10.60
CA GLN A 11 1.80 -2.28 -11.16
C GLN A 11 3.02 -1.62 -10.50
N PHE A 12 3.12 -1.68 -9.18
CA PHE A 12 4.26 -1.14 -8.43
C PHE A 12 5.58 -1.79 -8.84
N LEU A 13 5.61 -3.11 -8.99
CA LEU A 13 6.79 -3.84 -9.46
C LEU A 13 7.13 -3.50 -10.92
N ALA A 14 6.11 -3.34 -11.79
CA ALA A 14 6.31 -2.94 -13.19
C ALA A 14 6.89 -1.53 -13.33
N CYS A 15 6.58 -0.63 -12.40
CA CYS A 15 7.13 0.73 -12.33
C CYS A 15 8.51 0.80 -11.66
N GLY A 16 9.18 -0.34 -11.39
CA GLY A 16 10.52 -0.39 -10.82
C GLY A 16 10.58 -0.44 -9.29
N GLY A 17 9.44 -0.58 -8.60
CA GLY A 17 9.41 -0.84 -7.17
C GLY A 17 9.92 -2.25 -6.82
N SER A 18 10.43 -2.43 -5.61
CA SER A 18 10.87 -3.75 -5.11
C SER A 18 9.87 -4.39 -4.15
N LEU A 19 9.84 -5.72 -4.10
CA LEU A 19 9.00 -6.46 -3.15
C LEU A 19 9.29 -6.07 -1.69
N GLN A 20 10.57 -5.82 -1.38
CA GLN A 20 11.01 -5.38 -0.07
C GLN A 20 10.40 -4.02 0.29
N GLN A 21 10.35 -3.08 -0.66
CA GLN A 21 9.70 -1.79 -0.44
C GLN A 21 8.19 -1.95 -0.23
N ALA A 22 7.54 -2.81 -1.01
CA ALA A 22 6.09 -2.98 -0.93
C ALA A 22 5.62 -3.61 0.39
N LEU A 23 6.36 -4.58 0.94
CA LEU A 23 5.92 -5.36 2.09
C LEU A 23 6.51 -4.91 3.44
N ARG A 24 7.59 -4.12 3.43
CA ARG A 24 8.25 -3.66 4.66
C ARG A 24 7.27 -2.86 5.53
N GLY A 25 7.19 -3.16 6.82
CA GLY A 25 6.26 -2.52 7.75
C GLY A 25 4.85 -3.13 7.74
N GLY A 26 4.65 -4.18 6.94
CA GLY A 26 3.41 -4.92 6.82
C GLY A 26 3.17 -5.97 7.91
N GLU A 27 2.25 -6.89 7.63
CA GLU A 27 1.88 -8.02 8.49
C GLU A 27 1.53 -9.27 7.65
N ILE A 28 1.48 -10.44 8.29
CA ILE A 28 1.00 -11.67 7.66
C ILE A 28 -0.26 -12.14 8.37
N ARG A 29 -1.32 -12.40 7.61
CA ARG A 29 -2.62 -12.91 8.08
C ARG A 29 -2.75 -14.38 7.69
N ILE A 30 -2.95 -15.27 8.67
CA ILE A 30 -3.04 -16.72 8.45
C ILE A 30 -4.51 -17.13 8.41
N TYR A 31 -4.89 -17.99 7.46
CA TYR A 31 -6.27 -18.41 7.24
C TYR A 31 -6.40 -19.92 7.13
N GLY A 32 -7.55 -20.45 7.58
CA GLY A 32 -7.93 -21.85 7.40
C GLY A 32 -9.02 -22.09 6.35
N SER A 33 -9.58 -21.02 5.79
CA SER A 33 -10.57 -21.08 4.72
C SER A 33 -9.95 -21.39 3.36
N SER A 34 -10.79 -21.51 2.33
CA SER A 34 -10.31 -21.53 0.94
C SER A 34 -9.70 -20.17 0.58
N ARG A 35 -8.53 -20.22 -0.07
CA ARG A 35 -7.85 -19.04 -0.58
C ARG A 35 -8.67 -18.39 -1.70
N PRO A 36 -8.79 -17.04 -1.74
CA PRO A 36 -9.48 -16.33 -2.81
C PRO A 36 -8.92 -16.61 -4.22
N ALA A 37 -9.76 -16.38 -5.22
CA ALA A 37 -9.40 -16.57 -6.63
C ALA A 37 -8.23 -15.67 -7.06
N ASN A 38 -8.16 -14.45 -6.53
CA ASN A 38 -7.06 -13.50 -6.68
C ASN A 38 -6.86 -12.71 -5.37
N ALA A 39 -5.73 -12.02 -5.23
CA ALA A 39 -5.39 -11.30 -4.01
C ALA A 39 -6.10 -9.93 -3.87
N ASP A 40 -6.81 -9.46 -4.91
CA ASP A 40 -7.65 -8.26 -4.81
C ASP A 40 -8.93 -8.55 -4.00
N LEU A 41 -9.40 -9.81 -3.98
CA LEU A 41 -10.61 -10.22 -3.27
C LEU A 41 -10.40 -10.39 -1.75
N ALA A 42 -11.52 -10.25 -1.03
CA ALA A 42 -11.60 -10.51 0.39
C ALA A 42 -11.33 -11.99 0.74
N PRO A 43 -10.73 -12.28 1.90
CA PRO A 43 -10.40 -13.64 2.35
C PRO A 43 -11.63 -14.50 2.68
N GLY A 44 -12.82 -13.90 2.79
CA GLY A 44 -14.10 -14.58 3.06
C GLY A 44 -14.28 -15.09 4.49
N ALA A 45 -13.23 -15.08 5.31
CA ALA A 45 -13.25 -15.43 6.73
C ALA A 45 -12.23 -14.58 7.51
N ALA A 46 -12.41 -14.48 8.82
CA ALA A 46 -11.45 -13.85 9.71
C ALA A 46 -10.12 -14.64 9.77
N PRO A 47 -8.98 -13.97 10.00
CA PRO A 47 -7.71 -14.65 10.15
C PRO A 47 -7.66 -15.49 11.43
N LEU A 48 -7.01 -16.65 11.36
CA LEU A 48 -6.66 -17.49 12.50
C LEU A 48 -5.60 -16.82 13.39
N ALA A 49 -4.69 -16.06 12.79
CA ALA A 49 -3.66 -15.29 13.48
C ALA A 49 -3.16 -14.14 12.60
N VAL A 50 -2.71 -13.06 13.24
CA VAL A 50 -2.00 -11.95 12.59
C VAL A 50 -0.57 -11.91 13.13
N ILE A 51 0.40 -11.94 12.23
CA ILE A 51 1.82 -12.00 12.53
C ILE A 51 2.46 -10.64 12.28
N THR A 52 3.14 -10.13 13.30
CA THR A 52 3.84 -8.84 13.32
C THR A 52 5.22 -9.00 13.95
N ALA A 53 5.94 -7.89 14.16
CA ALA A 53 7.20 -7.90 14.89
C ALA A 53 6.95 -8.32 16.35
N ALA A 54 7.49 -9.47 16.74
CA ALA A 54 7.36 -10.05 18.09
C ALA A 54 5.91 -10.16 18.60
N GLY A 55 4.90 -10.17 17.71
CA GLY A 55 3.48 -10.17 18.08
C GLY A 55 2.99 -8.85 18.68
N ALA A 56 3.75 -7.76 18.56
CA ALA A 56 3.34 -6.44 19.04
C ALA A 56 2.23 -5.84 18.17
N VAL A 57 1.45 -4.93 18.75
CA VAL A 57 0.40 -4.19 18.03
C VAL A 57 1.05 -3.36 16.94
N ARG A 58 0.70 -3.65 15.68
CA ARG A 58 1.17 -2.91 14.52
C ARG A 58 0.50 -1.54 14.46
N VAL A 59 1.32 -0.52 14.23
CA VAL A 59 0.85 0.78 13.76
C VAL A 59 1.00 0.77 12.25
N ALA A 60 -0.11 0.84 11.53
CA ALA A 60 -0.08 0.93 10.08
C ALA A 60 0.51 2.28 9.64
N GLU A 61 1.20 2.27 8.50
CA GLU A 61 1.57 3.51 7.83
C GLU A 61 0.32 4.29 7.43
N VAL A 62 0.38 5.61 7.64
CA VAL A 62 -0.56 6.55 7.03
C VAL A 62 0.21 7.33 5.98
N CYS A 63 -0.24 7.26 4.74
CA CYS A 63 0.31 8.07 3.66
C CYS A 63 -0.07 9.54 3.90
N PRO A 64 0.88 10.49 3.90
CA PRO A 64 0.54 11.90 4.01
C PRO A 64 -0.23 12.35 2.78
N THR A 65 -1.09 13.35 2.98
CA THR A 65 -1.88 13.97 1.94
C THR A 65 -1.70 15.48 1.92
N GLY A 66 -1.74 16.04 0.72
CA GLY A 66 -1.77 17.48 0.47
C GLY A 66 -2.99 17.80 -0.37
N THR A 67 -3.42 19.06 -0.37
CA THR A 67 -4.61 19.46 -1.11
C THR A 67 -4.32 20.59 -2.08
N LEU A 68 -5.10 20.61 -3.14
CA LEU A 68 -5.21 21.68 -4.12
C LEU A 68 -6.71 21.92 -4.33
N THR A 69 -7.21 23.09 -3.96
CA THR A 69 -8.61 23.47 -4.17
C THR A 69 -8.69 24.54 -5.25
N LEU A 70 -9.44 24.25 -6.31
CA LEU A 70 -9.64 25.17 -7.42
C LEU A 70 -10.71 26.22 -7.09
N GLY A 71 -10.55 27.42 -7.63
CA GLY A 71 -11.54 28.50 -7.60
C GLY A 71 -11.51 29.31 -8.90
N GLY A 72 -12.51 30.17 -9.11
CA GLY A 72 -12.66 30.95 -10.34
C GLY A 72 -13.66 30.35 -11.33
N SER A 73 -13.68 30.88 -12.56
CA SER A 73 -14.71 30.55 -13.57
C SER A 73 -14.19 30.46 -15.01
N ALA A 74 -12.87 30.58 -15.23
CA ALA A 74 -12.21 30.51 -16.53
C ALA A 74 -10.69 30.32 -16.30
N GLY A 75 -9.92 30.09 -17.37
CA GLY A 75 -8.46 30.01 -17.31
C GLY A 75 -7.94 28.58 -17.23
N SER A 76 -6.73 28.40 -16.72
CA SER A 76 -6.05 27.11 -16.75
C SER A 76 -5.10 26.90 -15.57
N LEU A 77 -4.83 25.62 -15.31
CA LEU A 77 -3.82 25.14 -14.38
C LEU A 77 -2.64 24.62 -15.20
N THR A 78 -1.49 25.27 -15.11
CA THR A 78 -0.34 25.02 -15.99
C THR A 78 0.76 24.19 -15.32
N SER A 79 0.80 24.17 -13.98
CA SER A 79 1.78 23.40 -13.23
C SER A 79 1.23 23.00 -11.87
N VAL A 80 1.55 21.77 -11.46
CA VAL A 80 1.43 21.30 -10.09
C VAL A 80 2.74 20.67 -9.72
N THR A 81 3.32 21.07 -8.60
CA THR A 81 4.57 20.48 -8.10
C THR A 81 4.39 19.84 -6.74
N HIS A 82 5.10 18.73 -6.55
CA HIS A 82 5.29 18.07 -5.26
C HIS A 82 6.77 18.10 -4.91
N ASP A 83 7.13 18.82 -3.84
CA ASP A 83 8.53 19.01 -3.41
C ASP A 83 9.41 19.58 -4.53
N GLY A 84 8.85 20.52 -5.31
CA GLY A 84 9.52 21.16 -6.44
C GLY A 84 9.60 20.31 -7.73
N LYS A 85 9.05 19.09 -7.74
CA LYS A 85 8.97 18.24 -8.94
C LYS A 85 7.61 18.38 -9.60
N GLU A 86 7.59 18.62 -10.90
CA GLU A 86 6.35 18.71 -11.69
C GLU A 86 5.60 17.36 -11.71
N VAL A 87 4.29 17.40 -11.47
CA VAL A 87 3.41 16.22 -11.43
C VAL A 87 2.14 16.37 -12.26
N LEU A 88 1.87 17.52 -12.90
CA LEU A 88 0.70 17.66 -13.79
C LEU A 88 1.01 17.10 -15.19
N GLY A 89 2.20 17.38 -15.70
CA GLY A 89 2.66 16.86 -17.00
C GLY A 89 2.07 17.53 -18.24
N ALA A 90 0.91 18.19 -18.16
CA ALA A 90 0.36 19.03 -19.22
C ALA A 90 -0.67 20.03 -18.65
N THR A 91 -0.85 21.18 -19.31
CA THR A 91 -1.86 22.18 -18.91
C THR A 91 -3.26 21.59 -18.92
N VAL A 92 -4.05 21.91 -17.89
CA VAL A 92 -5.48 21.59 -17.80
C VAL A 92 -6.29 22.87 -17.86
N GLU A 93 -7.12 23.00 -18.89
CA GLU A 93 -8.03 24.14 -19.08
C GLU A 93 -9.29 24.00 -18.21
N PHE A 94 -9.88 25.13 -17.82
CA PHE A 94 -11.16 25.16 -17.12
C PHE A 94 -12.26 24.53 -18.00
N ALA A 95 -12.98 23.56 -17.43
CA ALA A 95 -13.94 22.73 -18.14
C ALA A 95 -15.35 22.90 -17.57
N GLY A 96 -15.96 24.06 -17.82
CA GLY A 96 -17.36 24.37 -17.49
C GLY A 96 -17.64 24.63 -16.01
N ASP A 97 -17.11 23.78 -15.12
CA ASP A 97 -17.20 23.92 -13.67
C ASP A 97 -15.92 23.43 -12.96
N LEU A 98 -15.78 23.79 -11.68
CA LEU A 98 -14.59 23.46 -10.89
C LEU A 98 -14.48 21.96 -10.55
N ALA A 99 -15.59 21.24 -10.43
CA ALA A 99 -15.56 19.82 -10.09
C ALA A 99 -15.10 18.97 -11.28
N THR A 100 -15.62 19.28 -12.47
CA THR A 100 -15.19 18.70 -13.73
C THR A 100 -13.71 19.02 -13.98
N THR A 101 -13.30 20.28 -13.80
CA THR A 101 -11.89 20.68 -13.93
C THR A 101 -10.98 19.93 -12.95
N ALA A 102 -11.38 19.81 -11.67
CA ALA A 102 -10.62 19.08 -10.66
C ALA A 102 -10.49 17.57 -10.98
N GLY A 103 -11.55 16.96 -11.51
CA GLY A 103 -11.53 15.59 -12.01
C GLY A 103 -10.51 15.39 -13.14
N LEU A 104 -10.46 16.31 -14.10
CA LEU A 104 -9.48 16.29 -15.19
C LEU A 104 -8.05 16.47 -14.67
N VAL A 105 -7.82 17.37 -13.71
CA VAL A 105 -6.52 17.55 -13.05
C VAL A 105 -6.06 16.24 -12.39
N ALA A 106 -6.93 15.59 -11.61
CA ALA A 106 -6.58 14.33 -10.95
C ALA A 106 -6.27 13.21 -11.95
N GLN A 107 -7.05 13.10 -13.04
CA GLN A 107 -6.79 12.15 -14.12
C GLN A 107 -5.45 12.42 -14.80
N GLN A 108 -5.16 13.69 -15.09
CA GLN A 108 -3.94 14.12 -15.75
C GLN A 108 -2.70 13.82 -14.87
N ILE A 109 -2.74 14.12 -13.58
CA ILE A 109 -1.68 13.75 -12.63
C ILE A 109 -1.44 12.24 -12.63
N ASN A 110 -2.51 11.44 -12.55
CA ASN A 110 -2.42 9.98 -12.52
C ASN A 110 -1.93 9.37 -13.85
N ALA A 111 -2.17 10.06 -14.97
CA ALA A 111 -1.68 9.66 -16.29
C ALA A 111 -0.23 10.08 -16.55
N SER A 112 0.23 11.16 -15.90
CA SER A 112 1.59 11.66 -16.07
C SER A 112 2.60 10.74 -15.35
N GLN A 113 3.26 9.86 -16.11
CA GLN A 113 4.21 8.87 -15.57
C GLN A 113 5.57 9.50 -15.17
N ALA A 114 5.69 10.84 -15.15
CA ALA A 114 6.97 11.52 -15.06
C ALA A 114 7.67 11.31 -13.72
N VAL A 115 6.92 11.19 -12.61
CA VAL A 115 7.50 10.82 -11.32
C VAL A 115 6.45 10.11 -10.45
N PRO A 116 6.61 8.81 -10.12
CA PRO A 116 5.74 8.13 -9.18
C PRO A 116 6.04 8.60 -7.75
N VAL A 117 5.64 9.83 -7.38
CA VAL A 117 5.73 10.35 -6.00
C VAL A 117 4.36 10.41 -5.34
N VAL A 118 3.32 10.68 -6.13
CA VAL A 118 1.95 10.87 -5.66
C VAL A 118 0.92 10.26 -6.61
N TYR A 119 -0.30 10.08 -6.12
CA TYR A 119 -1.49 9.90 -6.94
C TYR A 119 -2.57 10.88 -6.50
N ALA A 120 -3.53 11.19 -7.37
CA ALA A 120 -4.54 12.22 -7.12
C ALA A 120 -5.96 11.65 -7.12
N THR A 121 -6.81 12.21 -6.27
CA THR A 121 -8.27 12.02 -6.27
C THR A 121 -8.95 13.38 -6.24
N ALA A 122 -10.14 13.51 -6.81
CA ALA A 122 -10.91 14.76 -6.77
C ALA A 122 -12.30 14.56 -6.16
N SER A 123 -12.78 15.56 -5.42
CA SER A 123 -14.15 15.64 -4.91
C SER A 123 -14.60 17.11 -4.89
N GLY A 124 -15.63 17.43 -5.67
CA GLY A 124 -15.97 18.83 -5.95
C GLY A 124 -14.74 19.59 -6.47
N PRO A 125 -14.48 20.83 -6.04
CA PRO A 125 -13.32 21.60 -6.48
C PRO A 125 -11.99 21.17 -5.85
N ALA A 126 -12.00 20.23 -4.89
CA ALA A 126 -10.82 19.81 -4.15
C ALA A 126 -10.15 18.60 -4.78
N ILE A 127 -8.86 18.71 -5.05
CA ILE A 127 -7.95 17.62 -5.40
C ILE A 127 -7.12 17.27 -4.17
N THR A 128 -7.07 15.99 -3.83
CA THR A 128 -6.19 15.45 -2.81
C THR A 128 -5.04 14.70 -3.49
N LEU A 129 -3.81 15.13 -3.20
CA LEU A 129 -2.60 14.41 -3.55
C LEU A 129 -2.24 13.47 -2.41
N HIS A 130 -2.01 12.21 -2.74
CA HIS A 130 -1.66 11.16 -1.79
C HIS A 130 -0.24 10.70 -2.08
N ALA A 131 0.61 10.67 -1.06
CA ALA A 131 1.92 10.05 -1.20
C ALA A 131 1.80 8.55 -1.47
N MET A 132 2.83 7.97 -2.08
CA MET A 132 2.88 6.52 -2.27
C MET A 132 3.10 5.77 -0.94
N PRO A 133 2.61 4.52 -0.83
CA PRO A 133 2.96 3.64 0.28
C PRO A 133 4.48 3.51 0.47
N GLY A 134 4.93 3.47 1.71
CA GLY A 134 6.34 3.40 2.11
C GLY A 134 6.96 4.76 2.46
N VAL A 135 6.24 5.86 2.26
CA VAL A 135 6.71 7.22 2.56
C VAL A 135 6.50 7.56 4.04
N GLY A 136 5.34 7.21 4.61
CA GLY A 136 4.98 7.53 5.98
C GLY A 136 5.19 8.99 6.35
N ALA A 137 5.68 9.24 7.57
CA ALA A 137 5.91 10.59 8.08
C ALA A 137 7.00 11.37 7.33
N SER A 138 7.85 10.71 6.53
CA SER A 138 8.89 11.41 5.75
C SER A 138 8.34 12.30 4.63
N GLY A 139 7.08 12.08 4.23
CA GLY A 139 6.37 12.92 3.28
C GLY A 139 5.71 14.15 3.92
N ASN A 140 5.72 14.28 5.25
CA ASN A 140 5.17 15.47 5.90
C ASN A 140 5.97 16.73 5.54
N ALA A 141 5.29 17.86 5.48
CA ALA A 141 5.80 19.18 5.09
C ALA A 141 6.32 19.28 3.65
N LYS A 142 6.21 18.22 2.83
CA LYS A 142 6.51 18.30 1.39
C LYS A 142 5.57 19.31 0.74
N VAL A 143 6.17 20.25 0.01
CA VAL A 143 5.44 21.41 -0.53
C VAL A 143 4.55 20.97 -1.69
N VAL A 144 3.29 21.39 -1.64
CA VAL A 144 2.37 21.32 -2.78
C VAL A 144 2.18 22.73 -3.31
N ALA A 145 2.59 22.96 -4.54
CA ALA A 145 2.43 24.25 -5.21
C ALA A 145 1.72 24.07 -6.54
N ALA A 146 0.98 25.09 -6.94
CA ALA A 146 0.21 25.09 -8.17
C ALA A 146 0.29 26.46 -8.83
N THR A 147 0.39 26.45 -10.16
CA THR A 147 0.37 27.66 -10.98
C THR A 147 -0.92 27.67 -11.79
N ALA A 148 -1.79 28.62 -11.49
CA ALA A 148 -3.04 28.86 -12.21
C ALA A 148 -3.02 30.26 -12.84
N GLY A 149 -3.72 30.44 -13.95
CA GLY A 149 -3.81 31.71 -14.67
C GLY A 149 -5.14 31.89 -15.41
N GLY A 150 -5.35 33.07 -15.98
CA GLY A 150 -6.53 33.33 -16.83
C GLY A 150 -7.87 33.38 -16.09
N GLY A 151 -7.86 33.59 -14.77
CA GLY A 151 -9.07 33.63 -13.92
C GLY A 151 -9.26 32.40 -13.04
N LEU A 152 -8.45 31.36 -13.23
CA LEU A 152 -8.42 30.19 -12.35
C LEU A 152 -7.51 30.49 -11.17
N THR A 153 -7.92 30.06 -9.99
CA THR A 153 -7.14 30.16 -8.75
C THR A 153 -6.99 28.79 -8.13
N ALA A 154 -5.92 28.63 -7.36
CA ALA A 154 -5.54 27.38 -6.73
C ALA A 154 -5.06 27.69 -5.32
N THR A 155 -5.74 27.16 -4.30
CA THR A 155 -5.25 27.20 -2.92
C THR A 155 -4.67 25.84 -2.58
N THR A 156 -3.45 25.80 -2.04
CA THR A 156 -2.78 24.54 -1.70
C THR A 156 -2.56 24.38 -0.20
N ALA A 157 -2.52 23.13 0.25
CA ALA A 157 -1.98 22.75 1.54
C ALA A 157 -0.88 21.70 1.33
N ASN A 158 0.25 21.90 2.01
CA ASN A 158 1.38 20.99 1.98
C ASN A 158 1.00 19.61 2.54
N MET A 159 1.79 18.61 2.17
CA MET A 159 1.60 17.23 2.60
C MET A 159 1.67 17.13 4.13
N ALA A 160 0.68 16.50 4.75
CA ALA A 160 0.58 16.34 6.21
C ALA A 160 -0.13 15.04 6.59
N GLY A 161 -0.16 14.73 7.89
CA GLY A 161 -0.88 13.58 8.45
C GLY A 161 -0.19 12.22 8.26
N GLY A 162 1.01 12.18 7.68
CA GLY A 162 1.76 10.96 7.47
C GLY A 162 2.29 10.37 8.78
N VAL A 163 2.19 9.04 8.91
CA VAL A 163 2.63 8.27 10.09
C VAL A 163 3.48 7.10 9.61
N ASN A 164 4.64 6.89 10.22
CA ASN A 164 5.49 5.73 9.92
C ASN A 164 4.86 4.45 10.48
N ALA A 165 4.97 3.35 9.74
CA ALA A 165 4.65 2.04 10.29
C ALA A 165 5.56 1.70 11.47
N ALA A 166 4.98 1.09 12.51
CA ALA A 166 5.71 0.57 13.66
C ALA A 166 5.28 -0.88 13.94
N ASN A 167 6.20 -1.68 14.49
CA ASN A 167 6.01 -3.10 14.80
C ASN A 167 5.60 -3.98 13.60
N GLY A 168 5.80 -3.50 12.36
CA GLY A 168 5.59 -4.27 11.15
C GLY A 168 6.77 -5.18 10.79
N LEU A 169 6.54 -6.06 9.82
CA LEU A 169 7.53 -7.04 9.37
C LEU A 169 8.66 -6.38 8.57
N LEU A 170 9.89 -6.78 8.87
CA LEU A 170 11.13 -6.34 8.21
C LEU A 170 11.80 -7.51 7.51
N TYR A 171 12.39 -7.19 6.37
CA TYR A 171 13.05 -8.16 5.49
C TYR A 171 14.56 -7.92 5.45
N GLY A 172 15.33 -9.00 5.34
CA GLY A 172 16.76 -8.95 5.10
C GLY A 172 17.08 -8.64 3.62
N ALA A 173 18.37 -8.66 3.30
CA ALA A 173 18.82 -8.55 1.92
C ALA A 173 18.34 -9.76 1.10
N ALA A 174 17.84 -9.50 -0.11
CA ALA A 174 17.47 -10.57 -1.02
C ALA A 174 18.71 -11.42 -1.38
N THR A 175 18.56 -12.75 -1.34
CA THR A 175 19.63 -13.70 -1.64
C THR A 175 19.05 -14.99 -2.20
N ALA A 176 19.78 -15.66 -3.10
CA ALA A 176 19.36 -16.92 -3.72
C ALA A 176 17.93 -16.90 -4.31
N GLY A 177 17.53 -15.78 -4.92
CA GLY A 177 16.19 -15.62 -5.50
C GLY A 177 15.08 -15.49 -4.46
N ALA A 178 15.41 -15.23 -3.18
CA ALA A 178 14.41 -15.06 -2.15
C ALA A 178 14.56 -13.75 -1.36
N LEU A 179 13.43 -13.24 -0.87
CA LEU A 179 13.39 -12.17 0.11
C LEU A 179 13.21 -12.77 1.52
N PRO A 180 14.27 -12.86 2.34
CA PRO A 180 14.19 -13.47 3.66
C PRO A 180 13.62 -12.49 4.69
N LYS A 181 13.01 -13.03 5.73
CA LYS A 181 12.80 -12.35 7.01
C LYS A 181 14.11 -11.75 7.54
N LEU A 182 14.05 -10.57 8.17
CA LEU A 182 15.20 -10.00 8.87
C LEU A 182 15.60 -10.90 10.04
N ALA A 183 16.83 -11.42 10.02
CA ALA A 183 17.29 -12.46 10.96
C ALA A 183 17.20 -12.05 12.44
N THR A 184 17.32 -10.75 12.75
CA THR A 184 17.22 -10.21 14.11
C THR A 184 15.80 -9.97 14.58
N GLN A 185 14.80 -10.04 13.68
CA GLN A 185 13.41 -9.81 14.03
C GLN A 185 12.70 -11.14 14.26
N VAL A 186 11.88 -11.24 15.31
CA VAL A 186 10.95 -12.36 15.49
C VAL A 186 9.63 -12.02 14.81
N TRP A 187 9.09 -12.95 14.02
CA TRP A 187 7.79 -12.80 13.36
C TRP A 187 6.82 -13.73 14.06
N SER A 188 5.95 -13.18 14.89
CA SER A 188 5.02 -13.94 15.70
C SER A 188 3.70 -13.20 15.88
N GLY A 189 2.72 -13.89 16.42
CA GLY A 189 1.42 -13.34 16.79
C GLY A 189 0.63 -14.32 17.64
N THR A 190 -0.45 -13.86 18.27
CA THR A 190 -1.35 -14.71 19.03
C THR A 190 -2.49 -15.17 18.12
N ALA A 191 -2.82 -16.47 18.18
CA ALA A 191 -3.97 -16.99 17.47
C ALA A 191 -5.28 -16.35 17.98
N LEU A 192 -6.07 -15.84 17.05
CA LEU A 192 -7.39 -15.24 17.26
C LEU A 192 -8.50 -16.30 17.23
N ALA A 193 -8.25 -17.41 16.54
CA ALA A 193 -9.18 -18.54 16.43
C ALA A 193 -8.41 -19.86 16.26
N GLY A 194 -9.08 -20.96 16.62
CA GLY A 194 -8.56 -22.30 16.35
C GLY A 194 -8.92 -22.77 14.93
N GLY A 195 -8.07 -23.62 14.33
CA GLY A 195 -8.32 -24.19 13.02
C GLY A 195 -7.06 -24.76 12.38
N THR A 196 -7.19 -25.23 11.14
CA THR A 196 -6.05 -25.68 10.34
C THR A 196 -5.63 -24.56 9.40
N ALA A 197 -4.41 -24.03 9.53
CA ALA A 197 -3.84 -23.06 8.62
C ALA A 197 -3.56 -23.69 7.26
N VAL A 198 -4.07 -23.08 6.20
CA VAL A 198 -3.99 -23.58 4.80
C VAL A 198 -3.27 -22.57 3.91
N TRP A 199 -3.46 -21.28 4.15
CA TRP A 199 -2.86 -20.22 3.35
C TRP A 199 -2.63 -18.97 4.21
N ALA A 200 -1.82 -18.06 3.70
CA ALA A 200 -1.61 -16.77 4.35
C ALA A 200 -1.52 -15.64 3.33
N ARG A 201 -1.85 -14.43 3.80
CA ARG A 201 -1.75 -13.17 3.07
C ARG A 201 -0.68 -12.30 3.71
N ALA A 202 0.35 -11.93 2.96
CA ALA A 202 1.20 -10.81 3.35
C ALA A 202 0.58 -9.51 2.85
N VAL A 203 0.52 -8.53 3.74
CA VAL A 203 -0.06 -7.21 3.52
C VAL A 203 1.04 -6.17 3.68
N GLY A 204 1.05 -5.12 2.85
CA GLY A 204 2.00 -4.00 2.95
C GLY A 204 1.82 -3.11 4.17
N ALA A 205 2.61 -2.04 4.24
CA ALA A 205 2.69 -1.14 5.40
C ALA A 205 1.41 -0.33 5.67
N VAL A 206 0.64 -0.01 4.65
CA VAL A 206 -0.60 0.78 4.76
C VAL A 206 -1.72 -0.08 5.33
N ALA A 207 -2.70 0.56 5.99
CA ALA A 207 -3.87 -0.14 6.51
C ALA A 207 -4.65 -0.84 5.38
N ASP A 208 -5.05 -2.08 5.65
CA ASP A 208 -5.78 -2.94 4.73
C ASP A 208 -6.94 -3.57 5.50
N ASP A 209 -8.17 -3.25 5.08
CA ASP A 209 -9.43 -3.72 5.67
C ASP A 209 -9.85 -5.11 5.18
N ASP A 210 -9.01 -5.78 4.38
CA ASP A 210 -9.28 -7.08 3.74
C ASP A 210 -10.48 -7.10 2.80
N THR A 211 -11.04 -5.94 2.44
CA THR A 211 -12.15 -5.88 1.49
C THR A 211 -11.65 -5.94 0.04
N ALA A 212 -12.58 -6.16 -0.90
CA ALA A 212 -12.27 -6.04 -2.32
C ALA A 212 -12.07 -4.58 -2.77
N ASN A 213 -12.57 -3.62 -2.00
CA ASN A 213 -12.52 -2.18 -2.28
C ASN A 213 -11.95 -1.46 -1.06
N PRO A 214 -10.66 -1.60 -0.79
CA PRO A 214 -10.03 -1.07 0.39
C PRO A 214 -10.12 0.46 0.41
N THR A 215 -10.22 1.01 1.61
CA THR A 215 -10.28 2.47 1.81
C THR A 215 -9.08 3.20 1.18
N HIS A 216 -7.89 2.59 1.22
CA HIS A 216 -6.71 3.11 0.52
C HIS A 216 -6.57 2.40 -0.84
N PRO A 217 -6.60 3.14 -1.97
CA PRO A 217 -6.63 2.55 -3.30
C PRO A 217 -5.32 1.89 -3.74
N ARG A 218 -4.23 1.99 -2.97
CA ARG A 218 -2.92 1.37 -3.29
C ARG A 218 -2.39 0.52 -2.14
N ILE A 219 -3.10 -0.54 -1.80
CA ILE A 219 -2.61 -1.59 -0.89
C ILE A 219 -1.85 -2.68 -1.64
N PHE A 220 -0.93 -3.36 -0.96
CA PHE A 220 -0.16 -4.47 -1.52
C PHE A 220 -0.49 -5.76 -0.80
N ARG A 221 -0.84 -6.80 -1.57
CA ARG A 221 -1.20 -8.12 -1.03
C ARG A 221 -0.52 -9.23 -1.81
N ILE A 222 -0.11 -10.26 -1.06
CA ILE A 222 0.42 -11.50 -1.59
C ILE A 222 -0.22 -12.68 -0.90
N ASP A 223 -0.89 -13.54 -1.66
CA ASP A 223 -1.46 -14.78 -1.15
C ASP A 223 -0.58 -15.97 -1.54
N GLY A 224 -0.27 -16.79 -0.55
CA GLY A 224 0.58 -17.98 -0.69
C GLY A 224 0.09 -19.13 0.18
N SER A 225 0.58 -20.33 -0.13
CA SER A 225 0.35 -21.53 0.66
C SER A 225 1.00 -21.43 2.03
N PHE A 226 0.34 -21.99 3.05
CA PHE A 226 0.89 -22.10 4.40
C PHE A 226 1.20 -23.57 4.71
N GLY A 227 2.35 -23.83 5.32
CA GLY A 227 2.76 -25.19 5.66
C GLY A 227 3.85 -25.25 6.72
N VAL A 228 4.31 -26.48 6.98
CA VAL A 228 5.45 -26.79 7.86
C VAL A 228 6.54 -27.41 7.00
N GLY A 229 7.75 -26.83 7.04
CA GLY A 229 8.90 -27.26 6.24
C GLY A 229 8.75 -27.07 4.72
N SER A 230 7.58 -26.61 4.25
CA SER A 230 7.25 -26.36 2.85
C SER A 230 6.14 -25.30 2.76
N GLY A 231 5.92 -24.77 1.55
CA GLY A 231 4.97 -23.68 1.30
C GLY A 231 5.64 -22.31 1.25
N ASP A 232 4.87 -21.33 0.77
CA ASP A 232 5.31 -19.94 0.61
C ASP A 232 5.49 -19.25 1.98
N PHE A 233 4.63 -19.63 2.94
CA PHE A 233 4.69 -19.20 4.33
C PHE A 233 4.87 -20.42 5.24
N GLN A 234 5.89 -20.40 6.10
CA GLN A 234 6.22 -21.57 6.93
C GLN A 234 6.09 -21.28 8.42
N GLY A 235 5.14 -21.98 9.04
CA GLY A 235 4.95 -22.00 10.48
C GLY A 235 5.59 -23.23 11.13
N ALA A 236 5.59 -23.26 12.46
CA ALA A 236 5.99 -24.44 13.23
C ALA A 236 4.91 -25.54 13.24
N THR A 237 3.65 -25.18 13.00
CA THR A 237 2.49 -26.07 12.97
C THR A 237 1.44 -25.52 12.01
N THR A 238 0.63 -26.38 11.39
CA THR A 238 -0.61 -25.97 10.70
C THR A 238 -1.83 -26.04 11.62
N THR A 239 -1.75 -26.70 12.77
CA THR A 239 -2.81 -26.71 13.77
C THR A 239 -2.70 -25.47 14.65
N VAL A 240 -3.62 -24.54 14.45
CA VAL A 240 -3.74 -23.31 15.24
C VAL A 240 -4.70 -23.56 16.39
N VAL A 241 -4.25 -23.26 17.60
CA VAL A 241 -5.08 -23.29 18.81
C VAL A 241 -5.33 -21.86 19.25
N ASN A 242 -6.57 -21.50 19.57
CA ASN A 242 -6.91 -20.15 20.00
C ASN A 242 -6.05 -19.73 21.21
N GLY A 243 -5.52 -18.50 21.19
CA GLY A 243 -4.65 -17.96 22.24
C GLY A 243 -3.21 -18.49 22.21
N ALA A 244 -2.89 -19.50 21.39
CA ALA A 244 -1.53 -20.01 21.29
C ALA A 244 -0.65 -19.12 20.40
N PRO A 245 0.64 -18.94 20.73
CA PRO A 245 1.57 -18.20 19.90
C PRO A 245 1.79 -18.91 18.56
N GLN A 246 1.70 -18.15 17.48
CA GLN A 246 2.04 -18.56 16.12
C GLN A 246 3.32 -17.85 15.71
N THR A 247 4.26 -18.58 15.13
CA THR A 247 5.56 -18.03 14.70
C THR A 247 5.83 -18.43 13.26
N ILE A 248 6.33 -17.47 12.47
CA ILE A 248 6.88 -17.73 11.15
C ILE A 248 8.38 -18.03 11.32
N VAL A 249 8.72 -19.29 11.12
CA VAL A 249 10.06 -19.86 11.26
C VAL A 249 10.84 -19.83 9.94
N GLY A 250 10.13 -19.92 8.82
CA GLY A 250 10.66 -19.76 7.48
C GLY A 250 9.75 -18.84 6.66
N GLY A 251 10.33 -17.83 6.04
CA GLY A 251 9.63 -16.85 5.22
C GLY A 251 10.58 -16.34 4.16
N SER A 252 10.95 -17.21 3.24
CA SER A 252 11.65 -16.82 2.02
C SER A 252 10.57 -16.72 0.95
N PHE A 253 10.17 -15.51 0.56
CA PHE A 253 9.40 -15.36 -0.67
C PHE A 253 10.33 -15.79 -1.82
N VAL A 254 10.23 -17.04 -2.24
CA VAL A 254 11.04 -17.58 -3.34
C VAL A 254 10.48 -17.01 -4.64
N MET A 255 11.24 -16.14 -5.28
CA MET A 255 11.02 -15.70 -6.65
C MET A 255 11.79 -16.65 -7.58
N GLY A 256 11.23 -17.84 -7.82
CA GLY A 256 11.71 -18.76 -8.87
C GLY A 256 11.54 -20.26 -8.59
N GLY A 257 10.84 -20.96 -9.49
CA GLY A 257 10.83 -22.42 -9.67
C GLY A 257 9.43 -23.03 -9.48
N ALA A 258 8.66 -23.43 -10.50
CA ALA A 258 8.87 -23.57 -11.94
C ALA A 258 7.65 -23.01 -12.70
#